data_AF-A0A7Y0N1C8-F1
#
_entry.id   AF-A0A7Y0N1C8-F1
#
_cell.length_a   1.000
_cell.length_b   1.000
_cell.length_c   1.000
_cell.angle_alpha   90.00
_cell.angle_beta   90.00
_cell.angle_gamma   90.00
#
_symmetry.space_group_name_H-M   'P 1'
#
loop_
_entity.id
_entity.type
_entity.pdbx_description
1 polymer ?
#
loop_
_entity_poly.entity_id
_entity_poly.type
_entity_poly.pdbx_seq_one_letter_code
_entity_poly.pdbx_strand_id
1 'polypeptide(L)'
;MTGILWNLVSFIVALGILVAVHEFGHFWVARRCGVKVERFSIGFGKSIWRKVGQDGTEYTISMIPLGGYVKMVDSRVDDVPESEKHLAFDQK
;
A
#
# COMPACT_ATOMS: atom_id res chain seq x y z
N MET A 1 2.92 33.64 -11.29
CA MET A 1 3.78 32.43 -11.30
C MET A 1 3.73 31.66 -9.98
N THR A 2 3.77 32.32 -8.82
CA THR A 2 3.68 31.68 -7.49
C THR A 2 2.38 30.92 -7.23
N GLY A 3 1.23 31.43 -7.68
CA GLY A 3 -0.07 30.77 -7.46
C GLY A 3 -0.21 29.41 -8.14
N ILE A 4 0.39 29.22 -9.33
CA ILE A 4 0.35 27.93 -10.03
C ILE A 4 1.18 26.89 -9.27
N LEU A 5 2.37 27.28 -8.80
CA LEU A 5 3.23 26.41 -8.01
C LEU A 5 2.56 26.02 -6.69
N TRP A 6 1.92 26.98 -6.01
CA TRP A 6 1.17 26.72 -4.79
C TRP A 6 0.02 25.74 -5.01
N ASN A 7 -0.82 25.98 -6.03
CA ASN A 7 -1.93 25.09 -6.36
C ASN A 7 -1.46 23.67 -6.71
N LEU A 8 -0.37 23.55 -7.46
CA LEU A 8 0.21 22.25 -7.82
C LEU A 8 0.69 21.48 -6.59
N VAL A 9 1.42 22.16 -5.69
CA VAL A 9 1.89 21.54 -4.44
C VAL A 9 0.71 21.15 -3.55
N SER A 10 -0.27 22.04 -3.36
CA SER A 10 -1.48 21.72 -2.58
C SER A 10 -2.26 20.55 -3.18
N PHE A 11 -2.36 20.46 -4.51
CA PHE A 11 -3.00 19.34 -5.19
C PHE A 11 -2.27 18.02 -4.94
N ILE A 12 -0.94 17.99 -5.08
CA ILE A 12 -0.13 16.79 -4.82
C ILE A 12 -0.26 16.35 -3.35
N VAL A 13 -0.25 17.29 -2.41
CA VAL A 13 -0.41 16.98 -0.98
C VAL A 13 -1.81 16.43 -0.70
N ALA A 14 -2.86 17.08 -1.19
CA ALA A 14 -4.24 16.64 -1.00
C ALA A 14 -4.47 15.24 -1.60
N LEU A 15 -3.98 15.00 -2.82
CA LEU A 15 -4.06 13.71 -3.48
C LEU A 15 -3.26 12.64 -2.71
N GLY A 16 -2.06 12.98 -2.25
CA GLY A 16 -1.23 12.07 -1.45
C GLY A 16 -1.93 11.64 -0.15
N ILE A 17 -2.61 12.56 0.55
CA ILE A 17 -3.39 12.24 1.75
C ILE A 17 -4.57 11.34 1.39
N LEU A 18 -5.34 11.67 0.34
CA LEU A 18 -6.50 10.89 -0.09
C LEU A 18 -6.10 9.45 -0.42
N VAL A 19 -5.04 9.27 -1.21
CA VAL A 19 -4.50 7.96 -1.58
C VAL A 19 -4.01 7.22 -0.33
N ALA A 20 -3.24 7.86 0.54
CA ALA A 20 -2.73 7.21 1.75
C ALA A 20 -3.88 6.68 2.63
N VAL A 21 -4.95 7.46 2.79
CA VAL A 21 -6.15 7.04 3.54
C VAL A 21 -6.88 5.90 2.82
N HIS A 22 -7.01 5.97 1.50
CA HIS A 22 -7.65 4.92 0.69
C HIS A 22 -6.92 3.58 0.84
N GLU A 23 -5.60 3.56 0.61
CA GLU A 23 -4.79 2.35 0.75
C GLU A 23 -4.79 1.86 2.19
N PHE A 24 -4.75 2.78 3.17
CA PHE A 24 -4.85 2.39 4.59
C PHE A 24 -6.18 1.69 4.90
N GLY A 25 -7.27 2.07 4.23
CA GLY A 25 -8.55 1.36 4.32
C GLY A 25 -8.43 -0.10 3.87
N HIS A 26 -7.83 -0.35 2.71
CA HIS A 26 -7.58 -1.72 2.22
C HIS A 26 -6.70 -2.51 3.18
N PHE A 27 -5.62 -1.90 3.65
CA PHE A 27 -4.71 -2.51 4.62
C PHE A 27 -5.44 -2.88 5.92
N TRP A 28 -6.22 -1.96 6.47
CA TRP A 28 -6.95 -2.15 7.72
C TRP A 28 -7.97 -3.28 7.61
N VAL A 29 -8.76 -3.28 6.53
CA VAL A 29 -9.79 -4.32 6.30
C VAL A 29 -9.12 -5.68 6.08
N ALA A 30 -8.08 -5.76 5.25
CA ALA A 30 -7.36 -7.00 5.00
C ALA A 30 -6.81 -7.62 6.30
N ARG A 31 -6.15 -6.81 7.13
CA ARG A 31 -5.63 -7.27 8.43
C ARG A 31 -6.74 -7.74 9.36
N ARG A 32 -7.90 -7.09 9.36
CA ARG A 32 -9.04 -7.47 10.19
C ARG A 32 -9.75 -8.75 9.71
N CYS A 33 -9.69 -9.03 8.41
CA CYS A 33 -10.14 -10.30 7.82
C CYS A 33 -9.12 -11.43 7.98
N GLY A 34 -7.96 -11.18 8.62
CA GLY A 34 -6.90 -12.16 8.76
C GLY A 34 -6.14 -12.46 7.46
N VAL A 35 -6.18 -11.53 6.50
CA VAL A 35 -5.39 -11.58 5.28
C VAL A 35 -4.00 -11.03 5.55
N LYS A 36 -2.95 -11.74 5.10
CA LYS A 36 -1.57 -11.28 5.20
C LYS A 36 -1.29 -10.25 4.11
N VAL A 37 -0.71 -9.12 4.52
CA VAL A 37 -0.26 -8.06 3.62
C VAL A 37 1.25 -8.11 3.51
N GLU A 38 1.76 -8.31 2.29
CA GLU A 38 3.19 -8.35 2.02
C GLU A 38 3.77 -6.94 1.88
N ARG A 39 3.05 -6.04 1.22
CA ARG A 39 3.52 -4.68 0.94
C ARG A 39 2.41 -3.66 1.04
N PHE A 40 2.71 -2.55 1.70
CA PHE A 40 1.91 -1.33 1.73
C PHE A 40 2.74 -0.21 1.10
N SER A 41 2.36 0.25 -0.10
CA SER A 41 3.09 1.29 -0.83
C SER A 41 2.26 2.56 -0.97
N ILE A 42 2.79 3.68 -0.51
CA ILE A 42 2.30 5.02 -0.85
C ILE A 42 3.16 5.53 -2.01
N GLY A 43 2.52 5.77 -3.14
CA GLY A 43 3.18 6.12 -4.38
C GLY A 43 3.48 4.91 -5.28
N PHE A 44 3.88 5.23 -6.51
CA PHE A 44 4.36 4.29 -7.53
C PHE A 44 5.84 4.51 -7.90
N GLY A 45 6.39 3.51 -8.59
CA GLY A 45 7.72 3.57 -9.17
C GLY A 45 8.84 3.22 -8.18
N LYS A 46 9.97 3.91 -8.29
CA LYS A 46 11.15 3.64 -7.45
C LYS A 46 10.83 4.01 -6.00
N SER A 47 11.05 3.06 -5.09
CA SER A 47 11.02 3.30 -3.65
C SER A 47 12.10 4.31 -3.27
N ILE A 48 11.68 5.39 -2.61
CA ILE A 48 12.57 6.33 -1.93
C ILE A 48 12.89 5.79 -0.54
N TRP A 49 11.90 5.21 0.12
CA TRP A 49 12.03 4.65 1.45
C TRP A 49 11.26 3.34 1.56
N ARG A 50 11.82 2.40 2.31
CA ARG A 50 11.24 1.08 2.58
C ARG A 50 11.58 0.68 4.00
N LYS A 51 10.61 0.11 4.72
CA LYS A 51 10.80 -0.47 6.06
C LYS A 51 9.90 -1.68 6.22
N VAL A 52 10.44 -2.77 6.76
CA VAL A 52 9.63 -3.94 7.14
C VAL A 52 9.16 -3.74 8.57
N GLY A 53 7.85 -3.82 8.79
CA GLY A 53 7.25 -3.75 10.12
C GLY A 53 7.34 -5.07 10.88
N GLN A 54 7.01 -5.04 12.17
CA GLN A 54 6.99 -6.24 13.02
C GLN A 54 5.88 -7.23 12.62
N ASP A 55 4.87 -6.72 11.91
CA ASP A 55 3.78 -7.47 11.29
C ASP A 55 4.20 -8.19 10.00
N GLY A 56 5.44 -8.03 9.55
CA GLY A 56 5.98 -8.61 8.33
C GLY A 56 5.59 -7.86 7.05
N THR A 57 4.82 -6.77 7.16
CA THR A 57 4.45 -5.95 6.02
C THR A 57 5.59 -4.99 5.66
N GLU A 58 5.88 -4.90 4.37
CA GLU A 58 6.81 -3.93 3.82
C GLU A 58 6.13 -2.59 3.55
N TYR A 59 6.45 -1.58 4.35
CA TYR A 59 5.99 -0.21 4.19
C TYR A 59 6.94 0.56 3.27
N THR A 60 6.42 1.07 2.17
CA THR A 60 7.20 1.72 1.11
C THR A 60 6.62 3.08 0.76
N ILE A 61 7.50 4.06 0.57
CA ILE A 61 7.17 5.37 0.01
C ILE A 61 7.92 5.49 -1.31
N SER A 62 7.19 5.72 -2.39
CA SER A 62 7.71 5.74 -3.76
C SER A 62 7.68 7.15 -4.37
N MET A 63 8.45 7.34 -5.44
CA MET A 63 8.70 8.66 -6.01
C MET A 63 7.47 9.35 -6.61
N ILE A 64 6.50 8.59 -7.13
CA ILE A 64 5.33 9.16 -7.81
C ILE A 64 4.13 9.12 -6.85
N PRO A 65 3.65 10.25 -6.31
CA PRO A 65 2.58 10.29 -5.30
C PRO A 65 1.15 10.17 -5.90
N LEU A 66 1.02 9.75 -7.16
CA LEU A 66 -0.25 9.70 -7.91
C LEU A 66 -1.13 8.47 -7.59
N GLY A 67 -0.75 7.67 -6.60
CA GLY A 67 -1.53 6.51 -6.15
C GLY A 67 -0.72 5.65 -5.19
N GLY A 68 -1.13 4.42 -4.97
CA GLY A 68 -0.49 3.48 -4.05
C GLY A 68 -1.01 2.09 -4.32
N TYR A 69 -0.56 1.12 -3.53
CA TYR A 69 -1.13 -0.23 -3.58
C TYR A 69 -0.85 -1.00 -2.29
N VAL A 70 -1.75 -1.92 -1.98
CA VAL A 70 -1.61 -2.93 -0.93
C VAL A 70 -1.47 -4.31 -1.59
N LYS A 71 -0.28 -4.91 -1.53
CA LYS A 71 -0.06 -6.28 -1.99
C LYS A 71 -0.49 -7.25 -0.88
N MET A 72 -1.61 -7.90 -1.10
CA MET A 72 -2.11 -8.98 -0.25
C MET A 72 -1.63 -10.32 -0.81
N VAL A 73 -1.41 -11.29 0.07
CA VAL A 73 -1.08 -12.66 -0.35
C VAL A 73 -2.27 -13.26 -1.10
N ASP A 74 -2.05 -13.79 -2.30
CA ASP A 74 -3.07 -14.48 -3.09
C ASP A 74 -2.52 -15.82 -3.58
N SER A 75 -3.12 -16.94 -3.16
CA SER A 75 -2.61 -18.29 -3.49
C SER A 75 -2.86 -18.70 -4.95
N ARG A 76 -3.63 -17.91 -5.71
CA ARG A 76 -3.83 -18.10 -7.16
C ARG A 76 -2.69 -17.49 -7.99
N VAL A 77 -1.95 -16.57 -7.40
CA VAL A 77 -0.91 -15.77 -8.09
C VAL A 77 0.48 -16.05 -7.51
N ASP A 78 0.59 -16.10 -6.18
CA ASP A 78 1.84 -16.34 -5.47
C ASP A 78 1.96 -17.83 -5.05
N ASP A 79 3.19 -18.34 -4.98
CA ASP A 79 3.47 -19.68 -4.42
C ASP A 79 3.46 -19.62 -2.89
N VAL A 80 2.27 -19.81 -2.30
CA VAL A 80 2.02 -19.67 -0.85
C VAL A 80 2.16 -21.03 -0.15
N PRO A 81 3.02 -21.15 0.89
CA PRO A 81 3.14 -22.38 1.69
C PRO A 81 1.79 -22.86 2.22
N GLU A 82 1.56 -24.17 2.30
CA GLU A 82 0.27 -24.71 2.77
C GLU A 82 -0.13 -24.19 4.16
N SER A 83 0.85 -23.99 5.04
CA SER A 83 0.63 -23.42 6.39
C SER A 83 0.14 -21.97 6.36
N GLU A 84 0.36 -21.22 5.28
CA GLU A 84 -0.01 -19.80 5.15
C GLU A 84 -1.19 -19.55 4.21
N LYS A 85 -1.70 -20.58 3.49
CA LYS A 85 -2.85 -20.43 2.59
C LYS A 85 -4.08 -19.83 3.27
N HIS A 86 -4.31 -20.16 4.55
CA HIS A 86 -5.42 -19.59 5.34
C HIS A 86 -5.35 -18.07 5.55
N LEU A 87 -4.18 -17.45 5.26
CA LEU A 87 -3.95 -16.01 5.29
C LEU A 87 -4.07 -15.36 3.91
N ALA A 88 -4.28 -16.14 2.85
CA ALA A 88 -4.44 -15.63 1.51
C ALA A 88 -5.82 -14.97 1.33
N PHE A 89 -5.87 -13.93 0.50
CA PHE A 89 -7.08 -13.17 0.20
C PHE A 89 -8.18 -14.04 -0.41
N ASP A 90 -7.80 -15.00 -1.25
CA ASP A 90 -8.74 -15.88 -1.97
C ASP A 90 -9.40 -16.95 -1.08
N GLN A 91 -8.98 -17.05 0.18
CA GLN A 91 -9.50 -17.98 1.19
C GLN A 91 -10.42 -17.29 2.21
N LYS A 92 -10.79 -16.02 1.98
CA LYS A 92 -11.76 -15.25 2.79
C LYS A 92 -13.03 -14.98 2.00
#